data_AF-A0A2T0FD43-F1
#
_entry.id   AF-A0A2T0FD43-F1
#
_cell.length_a   1.000
_cell.length_b   1.000
_cell.length_c   1.000
_cell.angle_alpha   90.00
_cell.angle_beta   90.00
_cell.angle_gamma   90.00
#
_symmetry.space_group_name_H-M   'P 1'
#
loop_
_entity.id
_entity.type
_entity.pdbx_description
1 polymer ?
#
loop_
_entity_poly.entity_id
_entity_poly.type
_entity_poly.pdbx_seq_one_letter_code
_entity_poly.pdbx_strand_id
1 'polypeptide(L)'
;MVRLKTRYLLFELLFPDSLDLAHPHESLRQTKSKIEYRKVADAFKQAVLEHSGEQGLGSVQSSLLVKYFSPATMTGVLRVSREYYRIVQASLSYITEIDNQRVIVKIAKVSGTIKKSQQAAIAKDKAYIDIIAADTASTIGYN
;
A
#
# COMPACT_ATOMS: atom_id res chain seq x y z
N MET A 1 -10.86 -11.89 -29.72
CA MET A 1 -10.25 -10.58 -29.42
C MET A 1 -9.30 -10.72 -28.24
N VAL A 2 -8.00 -10.46 -28.41
CA VAL A 2 -6.95 -10.67 -27.39
C VAL A 2 -6.51 -9.31 -26.82
N ARG A 3 -6.46 -9.18 -25.49
CA ARG A 3 -5.94 -8.00 -24.78
C ARG A 3 -5.08 -8.42 -23.59
N LEU A 4 -4.06 -7.63 -23.26
CA LEU A 4 -3.27 -7.84 -22.04
C LEU A 4 -4.11 -7.55 -20.79
N LYS A 5 -4.28 -8.56 -19.93
CA LYS A 5 -5.06 -8.45 -18.69
C LYS A 5 -4.14 -8.03 -17.55
N THR A 6 -4.52 -6.97 -16.84
CA THR A 6 -3.75 -6.43 -15.71
C THR A 6 -4.51 -6.56 -14.40
N ARG A 7 -3.79 -6.38 -13.29
CA ARG A 7 -4.31 -6.28 -11.93
C ARG A 7 -3.78 -5.00 -11.29
N TYR A 8 -4.63 -4.41 -10.46
CA TYR A 8 -4.34 -3.22 -9.68
C TYR A 8 -4.40 -3.60 -8.21
N LEU A 9 -3.32 -3.39 -7.49
CA LEU A 9 -3.19 -3.63 -6.07
C LEU A 9 -3.23 -2.28 -5.37
N LEU A 10 -4.25 -2.07 -4.54
CA LEU A 10 -4.29 -0.98 -3.59
C LEU A 10 -3.42 -1.39 -2.41
N PHE A 11 -2.31 -0.67 -2.20
CA PHE A 11 -1.39 -0.90 -1.09
C PHE A 11 -1.35 0.30 -0.16
N GLU A 12 -0.95 0.04 1.07
CA GLU A 12 -0.78 0.99 2.15
C GLU A 12 0.52 0.65 2.87
N LEU A 13 1.30 1.66 3.21
CA LEU A 13 2.48 1.51 4.05
C LEU A 13 2.09 1.85 5.48
N LEU A 14 2.38 0.96 6.41
CA LEU A 14 2.16 1.15 7.85
C LEU A 14 3.53 1.21 8.55
N PHE A 15 3.69 2.11 9.52
CA PHE A 15 4.95 2.26 10.25
C PHE A 15 4.74 1.77 11.70
N PRO A 16 5.31 0.62 12.08
CA PRO A 16 5.14 0.07 13.42
C PRO A 16 5.71 0.99 14.50
N ASP A 17 6.77 1.74 14.21
CA ASP A 17 7.38 2.66 15.18
C ASP A 17 6.45 3.85 15.51
N SER A 18 5.44 4.16 14.67
CA SER A 18 4.41 5.15 14.96
C SER A 18 3.08 4.54 15.43
N LEU A 19 3.02 3.22 15.58
CA LEU A 19 1.83 2.51 16.03
C LEU A 19 1.76 2.46 17.55
N ASP A 20 1.03 3.42 18.14
CA ASP A 20 0.59 3.30 19.53
C ASP A 20 -0.54 2.26 19.63
N LEU A 21 -0.23 1.10 20.23
CA LEU A 21 -1.17 0.00 20.44
C LEU A 21 -2.25 0.32 21.48
N ALA A 22 -2.03 1.34 22.33
CA ALA A 22 -3.02 1.80 23.30
C ALA A 22 -4.10 2.69 22.64
N HIS A 23 -3.72 3.42 21.58
CA HIS A 23 -4.62 4.27 20.79
C HIS A 23 -4.51 3.94 19.29
N PRO A 24 -5.14 2.84 18.83
CA PRO A 24 -5.05 2.38 17.44
C PRO A 24 -5.46 3.46 16.41
N HIS A 25 -6.25 4.44 16.84
CA HIS A 25 -6.79 5.49 15.98
C HIS A 25 -5.82 6.65 15.78
N GLU A 26 -4.94 6.91 16.74
CA GLU A 26 -3.97 8.03 16.68
C GLU A 26 -2.72 7.65 15.87
N SER A 27 -2.37 6.36 15.88
CA SER A 27 -1.28 5.78 15.07
C SER A 27 -1.42 5.93 13.54
N LEU A 28 -2.61 6.26 13.07
CA LEU A 28 -2.93 6.48 11.65
C LEU A 28 -2.60 7.91 11.19
N ARG A 29 -2.31 8.82 12.13
CA ARG A 29 -1.68 10.11 11.83
C ARG A 29 -0.21 9.87 11.55
N GLN A 30 0.10 9.34 10.37
CA GLN A 30 1.48 9.08 9.99
C GLN A 30 2.30 10.37 10.00
N THR A 31 3.10 10.48 11.04
CA THR A 31 4.07 11.53 11.28
C THR A 31 5.06 11.58 10.13
N LYS A 32 4.92 12.57 9.26
CA LYS A 32 5.98 13.25 8.49
C LYS A 32 7.07 12.39 7.81
N SER A 33 6.87 11.09 7.56
CA SER A 33 7.83 10.32 6.77
C SER A 33 7.74 10.82 5.32
N LYS A 34 8.82 11.40 4.82
CA LYS A 34 8.89 11.83 3.41
C LYS A 34 9.44 10.67 2.59
N ILE A 35 8.62 9.65 2.37
CA ILE A 35 8.97 8.60 1.41
C ILE A 35 8.63 9.09 0.01
N GLU A 36 9.62 9.12 -0.86
CA GLU A 36 9.42 9.44 -2.26
C GLU A 36 8.87 8.25 -3.04
N TYR A 37 8.02 8.54 -4.04
CA TYR A 37 7.48 7.56 -4.97
C TYR A 37 8.58 6.65 -5.59
N ARG A 38 9.74 7.23 -5.93
CA ARG A 38 10.83 6.50 -6.60
C ARG A 38 11.42 5.42 -5.68
N LYS A 39 11.59 5.75 -4.39
CA LYS A 39 12.07 4.82 -3.37
C LYS A 39 11.12 3.64 -3.18
N VAL A 40 9.81 3.89 -3.18
CA VAL A 40 8.80 2.81 -3.12
C VAL A 40 8.87 1.90 -4.34
N ALA A 41 8.95 2.49 -5.54
CA ALA A 41 9.01 1.72 -6.78
C ALA A 41 10.28 0.84 -6.87
N ASP A 42 11.42 1.36 -6.41
CA ASP A 42 12.68 0.62 -6.41
C ASP A 42 12.70 -0.45 -5.31
N ALA A 43 12.19 -0.16 -4.12
CA ALA A 43 12.00 -1.15 -3.05
C ALA A 43 11.11 -2.32 -3.49
N PHE A 44 10.04 -2.05 -4.25
CA PHE A 44 9.15 -3.11 -4.74
C PHE A 44 9.82 -4.00 -5.78
N LYS A 45 10.70 -3.45 -6.64
CA LYS A 45 11.50 -4.27 -7.57
C LYS A 45 12.51 -5.12 -6.81
N GLN A 46 13.18 -4.53 -5.83
CA GLN A 46 14.16 -5.22 -4.99
C GLN A 46 13.52 -6.37 -4.22
N ALA A 47 12.33 -6.17 -3.66
CA ALA A 47 11.58 -7.21 -2.97
C ALA A 47 11.20 -8.39 -3.88
N VAL A 48 10.86 -8.11 -5.15
CA VAL A 48 10.59 -9.16 -6.14
C VAL A 48 11.87 -9.92 -6.50
N LEU A 49 12.99 -9.21 -6.63
CA LEU A 49 14.31 -9.82 -6.88
C LEU A 49 14.72 -10.74 -5.73
N GLU A 50 14.57 -10.31 -4.49
CA GLU A 50 14.92 -11.09 -3.30
C GLU A 50 14.01 -12.31 -3.13
N HIS A 51 12.71 -12.17 -3.39
CA HIS A 51 11.75 -13.26 -3.21
C HIS A 51 11.76 -14.30 -4.34
N SER A 52 11.96 -13.87 -5.60
CA SER A 52 11.76 -14.71 -6.79
C SER A 52 12.94 -14.74 -7.75
N GLY A 53 14.07 -14.14 -7.37
CA GLY A 53 15.29 -14.08 -8.16
C GLY A 53 15.16 -13.22 -9.43
N GLU A 54 16.20 -13.26 -10.25
CA GLU A 54 16.28 -12.50 -11.49
C GLU A 54 15.21 -12.90 -12.51
N GLN A 55 14.88 -14.19 -12.58
CA GLN A 55 13.82 -14.70 -13.46
C GLN A 55 12.45 -14.11 -13.08
N GLY A 56 12.15 -14.09 -11.78
CA GLY A 56 10.93 -13.48 -11.26
C GLY A 56 10.88 -11.99 -11.58
N LEU A 57 11.97 -11.26 -11.32
CA LEU A 57 12.04 -9.84 -11.66
C LEU A 57 11.83 -9.62 -13.15
N GLY A 58 12.56 -10.32 -14.04
CA GLY A 58 12.44 -10.15 -15.50
C GLY A 58 11.04 -10.42 -16.04
N SER A 59 10.31 -11.37 -15.45
CA SER A 59 8.94 -11.69 -15.84
C SER A 59 7.95 -10.58 -15.47
N VAL A 60 8.18 -9.88 -14.35
CA VAL A 60 7.27 -8.87 -13.81
C VAL A 60 7.66 -7.45 -14.21
N GLN A 61 8.95 -7.17 -14.47
CA GLN A 61 9.54 -5.83 -14.62
C GLN A 61 8.79 -4.94 -15.63
N SER A 62 8.36 -5.51 -16.76
CA SER A 62 7.60 -4.77 -17.79
C SER A 62 6.19 -4.34 -17.35
N SER A 63 5.63 -5.05 -16.37
CA SER A 63 4.25 -4.89 -15.91
C SER A 63 4.13 -4.22 -14.53
N LEU A 64 5.17 -4.28 -13.70
CA LEU A 64 5.25 -3.71 -12.36
C LEU A 64 5.42 -2.20 -12.43
N LEU A 65 4.32 -1.46 -12.23
CA LEU A 65 4.33 0.00 -12.28
C LEU A 65 3.48 0.59 -11.16
N VAL A 66 4.10 1.35 -10.26
CA VAL A 66 3.35 2.14 -9.28
C VAL A 66 2.65 3.27 -10.05
N LYS A 67 1.32 3.26 -10.08
CA LYS A 67 0.51 4.23 -10.83
C LYS A 67 0.23 5.49 -10.03
N TYR A 68 0.12 5.34 -8.72
CA TYR A 68 -0.19 6.43 -7.80
C TYR A 68 0.41 6.10 -6.45
N PHE A 69 0.91 7.12 -5.76
CA PHE A 69 1.32 7.03 -4.37
C PHE A 69 1.11 8.42 -3.75
N SER A 70 0.46 8.45 -2.60
CA SER A 70 0.27 9.66 -1.81
C SER A 70 1.19 9.63 -0.60
N PRO A 71 2.17 10.55 -0.48
CA PRO A 71 2.98 10.67 0.73
C PRO A 71 2.18 11.13 1.96
N ALA A 72 0.98 11.70 1.78
CA ALA A 72 0.17 12.18 2.88
C ALA A 72 -0.61 11.05 3.58
N THR A 73 -1.06 10.04 2.82
CA THR A 73 -1.86 8.92 3.33
C THR A 73 -1.15 7.57 3.21
N MET A 74 0.08 7.58 2.71
CA MET A 74 0.95 6.42 2.41
C MET A 74 0.24 5.27 1.70
N THR A 75 -0.74 5.64 0.89
CA THR A 75 -1.56 4.72 0.12
C THR A 75 -1.24 4.90 -1.35
N GLY A 76 -1.18 3.80 -2.09
CA GLY A 76 -0.85 3.81 -3.50
C GLY A 76 -1.53 2.70 -4.28
N VAL A 77 -1.44 2.81 -5.61
CA VAL A 77 -1.97 1.83 -6.55
C VAL A 77 -0.83 1.29 -7.39
N LEU A 78 -0.61 -0.03 -7.32
CA LEU A 78 0.37 -0.75 -8.11
C LEU A 78 -0.32 -1.51 -9.25
N ARG A 79 0.20 -1.38 -10.46
CA ARG A 79 -0.20 -2.18 -11.63
C ARG A 79 0.76 -3.35 -11.80
N VAL A 80 0.20 -4.51 -12.18
CA VAL A 80 0.94 -5.73 -12.53
C VAL A 80 0.17 -6.55 -13.57
N SER A 81 0.84 -7.45 -14.28
CA SER A 81 0.18 -8.46 -15.12
C SER A 81 -0.71 -9.39 -14.29
N ARG A 82 -1.80 -9.91 -14.89
CA ARG A 82 -2.69 -10.88 -14.24
C ARG A 82 -1.99 -12.19 -13.88
N GLU A 83 -0.96 -12.58 -14.59
CA GLU A 83 -0.27 -13.87 -14.35
C GLU A 83 0.60 -13.80 -13.09
N TYR A 84 1.28 -12.67 -12.88
CA TYR A 84 2.31 -12.54 -11.85
C TYR A 84 1.88 -11.74 -10.61
N TYR A 85 0.62 -11.30 -10.51
CA TYR A 85 0.19 -10.46 -9.39
C TYR A 85 0.34 -11.14 -8.03
N ARG A 86 0.24 -12.48 -7.96
CA ARG A 86 0.40 -13.24 -6.72
C ARG A 86 1.84 -13.26 -6.23
N ILE A 87 2.79 -13.41 -7.16
CA ILE A 87 4.22 -13.36 -6.85
C ILE A 87 4.54 -11.98 -6.28
N VAL A 88 4.13 -10.91 -6.97
CA VAL A 88 4.31 -9.55 -6.47
C VAL A 88 3.64 -9.35 -5.11
N GLN A 89 2.40 -9.82 -4.93
CA GLN A 89 1.70 -9.73 -3.66
C GLN A 89 2.46 -10.43 -2.52
N ALA A 90 3.06 -11.59 -2.78
CA ALA A 90 3.89 -12.29 -1.80
C ALA A 90 5.19 -11.52 -1.53
N SER A 91 5.90 -11.07 -2.59
CA SER A 91 7.14 -10.29 -2.48
C SER A 91 6.95 -9.02 -1.64
N LEU A 92 5.84 -8.30 -1.84
CA LEU A 92 5.56 -7.06 -1.09
C LEU A 92 5.40 -7.30 0.41
N SER A 93 4.87 -8.46 0.82
CA SER A 93 4.71 -8.82 2.22
C SER A 93 6.04 -9.07 2.95
N TYR A 94 7.14 -9.32 2.22
CA TYR A 94 8.48 -9.50 2.80
C TYR A 94 9.23 -8.18 3.03
N ILE A 95 8.70 -7.06 2.56
CA ILE A 95 9.34 -5.76 2.77
C ILE A 95 9.23 -5.40 4.25
N THR A 96 10.39 -5.23 4.89
CA THR A 96 10.52 -4.82 6.29
C THR A 96 10.92 -3.36 6.45
N GLU A 97 11.59 -2.79 5.45
CA GLU A 97 12.19 -1.46 5.51
C GLU A 97 12.17 -0.78 4.15
N ILE A 98 11.84 0.51 4.12
CA ILE A 98 11.93 1.37 2.95
C ILE A 98 12.60 2.68 3.38
N ASP A 99 13.68 3.06 2.70
CA ASP A 99 14.38 4.33 2.93
C ASP A 99 14.80 4.55 4.40
N ASN A 100 15.38 3.51 5.00
CA ASN A 100 15.80 3.47 6.40
C ASN A 100 14.68 3.58 7.45
N GLN A 101 13.44 3.30 7.05
CA GLN A 101 12.28 3.29 7.93
C GLN A 101 11.61 1.93 7.92
N ARG A 102 11.33 1.39 9.10
CA ARG A 102 10.57 0.14 9.20
C ARG A 102 9.16 0.35 8.69
N VAL A 103 8.76 -0.51 7.75
CA VAL A 103 7.49 -0.43 7.04
C VAL A 103 6.87 -1.80 6.93
N ILE A 104 5.55 -1.85 7.10
CA ILE A 104 4.71 -3.00 6.78
C ILE A 104 3.88 -2.63 5.56
N VAL A 105 4.05 -3.37 4.47
CA VAL A 105 3.25 -3.16 3.25
C VAL A 105 1.97 -3.97 3.32
N LYS A 106 0.84 -3.29 3.51
CA LYS A 106 -0.49 -3.91 3.53
C LYS A 106 -1.15 -3.78 2.17
N ILE A 107 -1.63 -4.89 1.62
CA ILE A 107 -2.43 -4.90 0.39
C ILE A 107 -3.91 -4.91 0.78
N ALA A 108 -4.58 -3.77 0.61
CA ALA A 108 -5.98 -3.59 0.99
C ALA A 108 -6.96 -4.21 -0.03
N LYS A 109 -6.66 -4.14 -1.33
CA LYS A 109 -7.54 -4.67 -2.37
C LYS A 109 -6.79 -5.02 -3.64
N VAL A 110 -7.19 -6.12 -4.28
CA VAL A 110 -6.79 -6.47 -5.65
C VAL A 110 -7.99 -6.33 -6.59
N SER A 111 -7.83 -5.61 -7.70
CA SER A 111 -8.89 -5.40 -8.69
C SER A 111 -8.39 -5.60 -10.12
N GLY A 112 -9.32 -5.82 -11.06
CA GLY A 112 -9.02 -5.87 -12.49
C GLY A 112 -8.98 -4.50 -13.18
N THR A 113 -9.54 -3.46 -12.55
CA THR A 113 -9.61 -2.11 -13.09
C THR A 113 -9.22 -1.07 -12.04
N ILE A 114 -8.59 0.01 -12.50
CA ILE A 114 -8.17 1.12 -11.64
C ILE A 114 -9.38 1.79 -10.95
N LYS A 115 -10.51 1.94 -11.67
CA LYS A 115 -11.76 2.49 -11.11
C LYS A 115 -12.24 1.73 -9.87
N LYS A 116 -12.14 0.39 -9.87
CA LYS A 116 -12.52 -0.42 -8.70
C LYS A 116 -11.53 -0.30 -7.54
N SER A 117 -10.24 -0.10 -7.84
CA SER A 117 -9.22 0.17 -6.81
C SER A 117 -9.45 1.55 -6.18
N GLN A 118 -9.76 2.57 -6.97
CA GLN A 118 -10.12 3.91 -6.48
C GLN A 118 -11.39 3.90 -5.63
N GLN A 119 -12.45 3.21 -6.07
CA GLN A 119 -13.67 3.05 -5.26
C GLN A 119 -13.37 2.40 -3.91
N ALA A 120 -12.47 1.40 -3.87
CA ALA A 120 -12.05 0.77 -2.62
C ALA A 120 -11.25 1.73 -1.72
N ALA A 121 -10.37 2.56 -2.30
CA ALA A 121 -9.66 3.59 -1.55
C ALA A 121 -10.61 4.61 -0.93
N ILE A 122 -11.57 5.13 -1.71
CA ILE A 122 -12.57 6.09 -1.20
C ILE A 122 -13.44 5.46 -0.10
N ALA A 123 -13.90 4.22 -0.30
CA ALA A 123 -14.72 3.52 0.70
C ALA A 123 -13.94 3.30 2.01
N LYS A 124 -12.65 2.97 1.89
CA LYS A 124 -11.73 2.84 3.00
C LYS A 124 -11.59 4.19 3.73
N ASP A 125 -11.26 5.27 3.02
CA ASP A 125 -11.05 6.60 3.61
C ASP A 125 -12.29 7.11 4.33
N LYS A 126 -13.49 6.87 3.77
CA LYS A 126 -14.76 7.19 4.46
C LYS A 126 -14.90 6.44 5.79
N ALA A 127 -14.64 5.13 5.80
CA ALA A 127 -14.67 4.35 7.03
C ALA A 127 -13.67 4.87 8.07
N TYR A 128 -12.48 5.32 7.64
CA TYR A 128 -11.52 5.94 8.56
C TYR A 128 -12.03 7.25 9.16
N ILE A 129 -12.65 8.11 8.34
CA ILE A 129 -13.23 9.37 8.82
C ILE A 129 -14.34 9.10 9.83
N ASP A 130 -15.20 8.12 9.57
CA ASP A 130 -16.31 7.75 10.46
C ASP A 130 -15.81 7.27 11.83
N ILE A 131 -14.73 6.47 11.84
CA ILE A 131 -14.09 5.99 13.06
C ILE A 131 -13.48 7.16 13.86
N ILE A 132 -12.71 8.04 13.21
CA ILE A 132 -12.08 9.19 13.87
C ILE A 132 -13.14 10.17 14.43
N ALA A 133 -14.24 10.36 13.70
CA ALA A 133 -15.35 11.19 14.14
C ALA A 133 -16.03 10.62 15.40
N ALA A 134 -16.20 9.28 15.48
CA ALA A 134 -16.74 8.62 16.66
C ALA A 134 -15.84 8.81 17.89
N ASP A 135 -14.53 8.63 17.74
CA ASP A 135 -13.56 8.82 18.84
C ASP A 135 -13.53 10.27 19.36
N THR A 136 -13.60 11.23 18.42
CA THR A 136 -13.62 12.66 18.75
C THR A 136 -14.88 13.01 19.55
N ALA A 137 -16.05 12.46 19.18
CA ALA A 137 -17.30 12.69 19.90
C ALA A 137 -17.28 12.13 21.34
N SER A 138 -16.68 10.94 21.54
CA SER A 138 -16.50 10.35 22.87
C SER A 138 -15.58 11.18 23.78
N THR A 139 -14.59 11.85 23.20
CA THR A 139 -13.65 12.71 23.96
C THR A 139 -14.28 14.03 24.39
N ILE A 140 -15.22 14.58 23.60
CA ILE A 140 -15.90 15.85 23.89
C ILE A 140 -17.04 15.66 24.91
N GLY A 141 -17.69 14.50 24.96
CA GLY A 141 -18.82 14.21 25.86
C GLY A 141 -18.48 13.98 27.34
N TYR A 142 -17.20 14.04 27.72
CA TYR A 142 -16.69 13.84 29.10
C TYR A 142 -16.13 15.13 29.73
N ASN A 143 -16.42 16.31 29.17
CA ASN A 143 -16.16 17.60 29.82
C ASN A 143 -17.47 18.35 30.11
#